data_AF-M5RQU5-F1
#
_entry.id   AF-M5RQU5-F1
#
_cell.length_a   1.000
_cell.length_b   1.000
_cell.length_c   1.000
_cell.angle_alpha   90.00
_cell.angle_beta   90.00
_cell.angle_gamma   90.00
#
_symmetry.space_group_name_H-M   'P 1'
#
loop_
_entity.id
_entity.type
_entity.pdbx_description
1 polymer ?
#
loop_
_entity_poly.entity_id
_entity_poly.type
_entity_poly.pdbx_seq_one_letter_code
_entity_poly.pdbx_strand_id
1 'polypeptide(L)' 'MNKIRLRLLPLIACVAIVGCGSDAPTVPTDQDEMQAYIDAHPELNISDEELNAEPASVEEE' A
#
# COMPACT_ATOMS: atom_id res chain seq x y z
N MET A 1 -44.77 -26.37 -1.38
CA MET A 1 -44.41 -25.12 -0.68
C MET A 1 -42.89 -24.95 -0.72
N ASN A 2 -42.34 -24.29 -1.75
CA ASN A 2 -40.92 -23.93 -1.84
C ASN A 2 -40.82 -22.49 -2.36
N LYS A 3 -40.96 -21.50 -1.47
CA LYS A 3 -40.92 -20.06 -1.81
C LYS A 3 -39.87 -19.27 -1.00
N ILE A 4 -38.95 -19.96 -0.32
CA ILE A 4 -38.01 -19.33 0.64
C ILE A 4 -36.65 -19.00 0.00
N ARG A 5 -36.31 -19.57 -1.17
CA ARG A 5 -34.96 -19.43 -1.76
C ARG A 5 -34.75 -18.28 -2.75
N LEU A 6 -35.70 -17.35 -2.90
CA LEU A 6 -35.60 -16.28 -3.92
C LEU A 6 -35.36 -14.87 -3.34
N ARG A 7 -35.28 -14.71 -2.01
CA ARG A 7 -35.13 -13.38 -1.37
C ARG A 7 -33.74 -13.06 -0.82
N LEU A 8 -32.79 -13.99 -0.89
CA LEU A 8 -31.44 -13.81 -0.33
C LEU A 8 -30.40 -13.36 -1.36
N LEU A 9 -30.72 -13.37 -2.65
CA LEU A 9 -29.78 -12.96 -3.71
C LEU A 9 -29.48 -11.45 -3.83
N PRO A 10 -30.33 -10.48 -3.42
CA PRO A 10 -30.00 -9.07 -3.68
C PRO A 10 -29.12 -8.44 -2.59
N LEU A 11 -28.92 -9.09 -1.44
CA LEU A 11 -28.14 -8.52 -0.32
C LEU A 11 -26.63 -8.63 -0.51
N ILE A 12 -26.14 -9.44 -1.45
CA ILE A 12 -24.71 -9.63 -1.71
C ILE A 12 -24.17 -8.58 -2.73
N ALA A 13 -25.01 -7.71 -3.27
CA ALA A 13 -24.63 -6.78 -4.34
C ALA A 13 -24.12 -5.40 -3.87
N CYS A 14 -24.12 -5.09 -2.56
CA CYS A 14 -23.92 -3.71 -2.10
C CYS A 14 -22.60 -3.39 -1.38
N VAL A 15 -21.65 -4.31 -1.22
CA VAL A 15 -20.53 -4.08 -0.27
C VAL A 15 -19.15 -3.85 -0.91
N ALA A 16 -18.94 -4.08 -2.21
CA ALA A 16 -17.56 -4.19 -2.70
C ALA A 16 -17.01 -3.01 -3.51
N ILE A 17 -17.72 -1.88 -3.68
CA ILE A 17 -17.18 -0.76 -4.50
C ILE A 17 -17.55 0.60 -3.91
N VAL A 18 -17.25 0.81 -2.63
CA VAL A 18 -17.13 2.17 -2.07
C VAL A 18 -15.78 2.26 -1.38
N GLY A 19 -14.83 2.86 -2.09
CA GLY A 19 -13.48 3.09 -1.60
C GLY A 19 -12.67 3.97 -2.54
N CYS A 20 -13.20 5.14 -2.93
CA CYS A 20 -12.34 6.29 -3.20
C CYS A 20 -11.66 6.64 -1.87
N GLY A 21 -10.47 6.12 -1.63
CA GLY A 21 -9.64 6.47 -0.49
C GLY A 21 -8.31 6.96 -1.02
N SER A 22 -8.13 8.29 -1.02
CA SER A 22 -6.89 9.02 -1.26
C SER A 22 -5.83 8.29 -2.10
N ASP A 23 -5.85 8.51 -3.42
CA ASP A 23 -4.76 8.19 -4.38
C ASP A 23 -3.42 8.90 -4.07
N ALA A 24 -3.17 9.25 -2.80
CA ALA A 24 -1.86 9.63 -2.34
C ALA A 24 -1.10 8.34 -2.04
N PRO A 25 0.10 8.12 -2.61
CA PRO A 25 0.96 7.05 -2.12
C PRO A 25 1.20 7.30 -0.63
N THR A 26 0.65 6.43 0.21
CA THR A 26 0.85 6.48 1.66
C THR A 26 1.84 5.39 2.03
N VAL A 27 2.77 5.73 2.92
CA VAL A 27 3.70 4.74 3.46
C VAL A 27 2.91 3.82 4.39
N PRO A 28 3.00 2.49 4.23
CA PRO A 28 2.31 1.57 5.14
C PRO A 28 2.78 1.75 6.58
N THR A 29 1.85 1.58 7.52
CA THR A 29 2.15 1.67 8.96
C THR A 29 2.15 0.30 9.64
N ASP A 30 1.60 -0.72 8.98
CA ASP A 30 1.72 -2.12 9.37
C ASP A 30 3.07 -2.72 8.93
N GLN A 31 3.65 -3.60 9.75
CA GLN A 31 4.98 -4.14 9.51
C GLN A 31 5.03 -5.12 8.32
N ASP A 32 3.99 -5.93 8.13
CA ASP A 32 3.92 -6.86 7.00
C ASP A 32 3.70 -6.10 5.70
N GLU A 33 2.84 -5.07 5.73
CA GLU A 33 2.63 -4.18 4.58
C GLU A 33 3.89 -3.35 4.25
N MET A 34 4.62 -2.92 5.28
CA MET A 34 5.89 -2.20 5.11
C MET A 34 6.94 -3.06 4.42
N GLN A 35 7.08 -4.33 4.82
CA GLN A 35 8.03 -5.23 4.17
C GLN A 35 7.65 -5.46 2.69
N ALA A 36 6.37 -5.70 2.41
CA ALA A 36 5.89 -5.85 1.03
C ALA A 36 6.14 -4.59 0.18
N TYR A 37 6.03 -3.40 0.78
CA TYR A 37 6.31 -2.13 0.12
C TYR A 37 7.82 -1.95 -0.18
N ILE A 38 8.70 -2.27 0.76
CA ILE A 38 10.16 -2.23 0.53
C ILE A 38 10.58 -3.26 -0.53
N ASP A 39 10.01 -4.46 -0.51
CA ASP A 39 10.29 -5.50 -1.51
C ASP A 39 9.86 -5.08 -2.93
N ALA A 40 8.80 -4.26 -3.04
CA ALA A 40 8.34 -3.70 -4.32
C ALA A 40 9.16 -2.49 -4.79
N HIS A 41 9.91 -1.85 -3.88
CA HIS A 41 10.67 -0.62 -4.10
C HIS A 41 12.15 -0.81 -3.71
N PRO A 42 12.94 -1.59 -4.49
CA PRO A 42 14.33 -1.91 -4.16
C PRO A 42 15.23 -0.68 -4.05
N GLU A 43 14.87 0.46 -4.66
CA GLU A 43 15.55 1.74 -4.53
C GLU A 43 15.52 2.33 -3.10
N LEU A 44 14.59 1.87 -2.26
CA LEU A 44 14.50 2.28 -0.85
C LEU A 44 15.39 1.43 0.06
N ASN A 45 15.93 0.32 -0.43
CA ASN A 45 16.85 -0.53 0.31
C ASN A 45 18.26 0.05 0.28
N ILE A 46 18.49 1.05 1.14
CA ILE A 46 19.77 1.71 1.32
C ILE A 46 20.62 1.00 2.37
N SER A 47 21.92 0.86 2.12
CA SER A 47 22.86 0.33 3.10
C SER A 47 23.13 1.33 4.23
N ASP A 48 23.56 0.84 5.39
CA ASP A 48 23.98 1.72 6.50
C ASP A 48 25.14 2.64 6.10
N GLU A 49 26.04 2.20 5.22
CA GLU A 49 27.13 3.03 4.71
C GLU A 49 26.59 4.21 3.91
N GLU A 50 25.61 3.98 3.03
CA GLU A 50 24.97 5.02 2.23
C GLU A 50 24.14 5.99 3.07
N LEU A 51 23.46 5.48 4.11
CA LEU A 51 22.68 6.31 5.03
C LEU A 51 23.57 7.22 5.88
N ASN A 52 24.77 6.77 6.22
CA ASN A 52 25.73 7.51 7.05
C ASN A 52 26.76 8.31 6.22
N ALA A 53 26.73 8.20 4.90
CA ALA A 53 27.63 8.95 4.04
C ALA A 53 27.36 10.46 4.21
N GLU A 54 28.41 11.23 4.48
CA GLU A 54 28.30 12.69 4.45
C GLU A 54 27.97 13.12 3.01
N PRO A 55 27.09 14.11 2.82
CA PRO A 55 26.79 14.60 1.48
C PRO A 55 28.09 15.09 0.85
N ALA A 56 28.41 14.57 -0.33
CA ALA A 56 29.56 15.04 -1.09
C ALA A 56 29.45 16.57 -1.22
N SER A 57 30.45 17.28 -0.75
CA SER A 57 30.53 18.73 -0.91
C SER A 57 30.40 19.04 -2.40
N VAL A 58 29.32 19.70 -2.79
CA VAL A 58 29.16 20.22 -4.15
C VAL A 58 30.18 21.33 -4.30
N GLU A 59 31.33 21.04 -4.91
CA GLU A 59 32.20 22.08 -5.45
C GLU A 59 31.46 22.65 -6.67
N GLU A 60 30.69 23.72 -6.44
CA GLU A 60 30.13 24.54 -7.51
C GLU A 60 31.31 25.20 -8.26
N GLU A 61 31.68 24.66 -9.43
CA GLU A 61 32.50 25.36 -10.43
C GLU A 61 31.65 26.20 -11.39
#